data_AF-A0A9D9W5X0-F1
#
_entry.id   AF-A0A9D9W5X0-F1
#
_cell.length_a   1.000
_cell.length_b   1.000
_cell.length_c   1.000
_cell.angle_alpha   90.00
_cell.angle_beta   90.00
_cell.angle_gamma   90.00
#
_symmetry.space_group_name_H-M   'P 1'
#
loop_
_entity.id
_entity.type
_entity.pdbx_description
1 polymer ?
#
loop_
_entity_poly.entity_id
_entity_poly.type
_entity_poly.pdbx_seq_one_letter_code
_entity_poly.pdbx_strand_id
1 'polypeptide(L)'
;MNAIFLSGPGASLEGLMYDLSQVFLVPVLLVIALLFLYAFYALGAFLWQAVQRRRGVPEAFELCHLSRVAPFLDRSALEAEAVARLELVRIATRVAPMLGLVATMIPMGPALRALGEGQLPEVATRLTVAFSAVILALVASALTYAVAHVRRRWYASDLLALEREAREKACA
;
A
#
# COMPACT_ATOMS: atom_id res chain seq x y z
N MET A 1 -6.36 -29.75 42.57
CA MET A 1 -6.89 -28.42 42.96
C MET A 1 -6.48 -27.38 41.93
N ASN A 2 -7.23 -27.23 40.83
CA ASN A 2 -7.23 -26.02 39.97
C ASN A 2 -8.30 -26.15 38.86
N ALA A 3 -9.55 -26.42 39.26
CA ALA A 3 -10.70 -26.53 38.35
C ALA A 3 -11.75 -25.43 38.59
N ILE A 4 -11.35 -24.29 39.16
CA ILE A 4 -12.28 -23.22 39.60
C ILE A 4 -12.09 -21.89 38.83
N PHE A 5 -11.04 -21.74 38.00
CA PHE A 5 -10.75 -20.47 37.31
C PHE A 5 -11.21 -20.36 35.84
N LEU A 6 -11.84 -21.39 35.25
CA LEU A 6 -12.23 -21.39 33.82
C LEU A 6 -13.76 -21.39 33.58
N SER A 7 -14.59 -21.43 34.62
CA SER A 7 -16.04 -21.33 34.51
C SER A 7 -16.54 -19.94 34.90
N GLY A 8 -16.02 -18.92 34.22
CA GLY A 8 -16.49 -17.53 34.32
C GLY A 8 -16.66 -16.92 32.93
N PRO A 9 -17.37 -15.78 32.80
CA PRO A 9 -17.60 -15.10 31.52
C PRO A 9 -16.32 -14.77 30.72
N GLY A 10 -15.13 -14.87 31.33
CA GLY A 10 -13.83 -14.75 30.67
C GLY A 10 -13.50 -15.85 29.65
N ALA A 11 -13.94 -17.10 29.85
CA ALA A 11 -13.72 -18.18 28.87
C ALA A 11 -14.51 -17.95 27.57
N SER A 12 -15.67 -17.30 27.67
CA SER A 12 -16.45 -16.86 26.50
C SER A 12 -15.81 -15.67 25.79
N LEU A 13 -15.15 -14.77 26.53
CA LEU A 13 -14.44 -13.62 25.96
C LEU A 13 -13.17 -14.03 25.21
N GLU A 14 -12.37 -14.95 25.76
CA GLU A 14 -11.18 -15.47 25.08
C GLU A 14 -11.53 -16.18 23.76
N GLY A 15 -12.59 -17.00 23.77
CA GLY A 15 -13.12 -17.64 22.56
C GLY A 15 -13.63 -16.61 21.54
N LEU A 16 -14.39 -15.61 21.98
CA LEU A 16 -14.84 -14.51 21.12
C LEU A 16 -13.67 -13.73 20.51
N MET A 17 -12.64 -13.41 21.29
CA MET A 17 -11.46 -12.70 20.78
C MET A 17 -10.69 -13.54 19.75
N TYR A 18 -10.58 -14.85 19.98
CA TYR A 18 -9.97 -15.78 19.05
C TYR A 18 -10.73 -15.85 17.72
N ASP A 19 -12.04 -16.06 17.78
CA ASP A 19 -12.89 -16.17 16.60
C ASP A 19 -12.92 -14.87 15.82
N LEU A 20 -13.03 -13.73 16.51
CA LEU A 20 -12.98 -12.41 15.88
C LEU A 20 -11.65 -12.22 15.15
N SER A 21 -10.52 -12.48 15.80
CA SER A 21 -9.19 -12.34 15.18
C SER A 21 -9.05 -13.21 13.91
N GLN A 22 -9.51 -14.47 13.96
CA GLN A 22 -9.48 -15.38 12.81
C GLN A 22 -10.34 -14.89 11.64
N VAL A 23 -11.51 -14.32 11.90
CA VAL A 23 -12.36 -13.72 10.86
C VAL A 23 -11.64 -12.59 10.13
N PHE A 24 -10.77 -11.83 10.81
CA PHE A 24 -9.97 -10.76 10.19
C PHE A 24 -8.79 -11.27 9.35
N LEU A 25 -8.39 -12.54 9.42
CA LEU A 25 -7.25 -13.04 8.64
C LEU A 25 -7.52 -13.00 7.13
N VAL A 26 -8.66 -13.52 6.69
CA VAL A 26 -9.06 -13.58 5.28
C VAL A 26 -9.12 -12.18 4.64
N PRO A 27 -9.80 -11.16 5.22
CA PRO A 27 -9.82 -9.83 4.63
C PRO A 27 -8.42 -9.20 4.61
N VAL A 28 -7.58 -9.41 5.63
CA VAL A 28 -6.19 -8.91 5.62
C VAL A 28 -5.40 -9.52 4.47
N LEU A 29 -5.48 -10.84 4.26
CA LEU A 29 -4.82 -11.52 3.15
C LEU A 29 -5.33 -11.04 1.78
N LEU A 30 -6.65 -10.83 1.63
CA LEU A 30 -7.23 -10.28 0.41
C LEU A 30 -6.74 -8.87 0.11
N VAL A 31 -6.65 -8.00 1.14
CA VAL A 31 -6.13 -6.64 0.97
C VAL A 31 -4.64 -6.68 0.60
N ILE A 32 -3.83 -7.56 1.22
CA ILE A 32 -2.42 -7.74 0.84
C ILE A 32 -2.30 -8.17 -0.62
N ALA A 33 -3.10 -9.15 -1.05
CA ALA A 33 -3.11 -9.62 -2.43
C ALA A 33 -3.52 -8.50 -3.41
N LEU A 34 -4.53 -7.70 -3.06
CA LEU A 34 -4.97 -6.56 -3.87
C LEU A 34 -3.89 -5.48 -3.94
N LEU A 35 -3.24 -5.14 -2.82
CA LEU A 35 -2.13 -4.18 -2.80
C LEU A 35 -0.93 -4.66 -3.61
N PHE A 36 -0.64 -5.96 -3.59
CA PHE A 36 0.39 -6.56 -4.42
C PHE A 36 0.08 -6.43 -5.91
N LEU A 37 -1.14 -6.78 -6.35
CA LEU A 37 -1.58 -6.58 -7.73
C LEU A 37 -1.53 -5.10 -8.15
N TYR A 38 -2.00 -4.22 -7.26
CA TYR A 38 -1.93 -2.78 -7.46
C TYR A 38 -0.48 -2.28 -7.61
N ALA A 39 0.46 -2.82 -6.84
CA ALA A 39 1.87 -2.45 -6.94
C ALA A 39 2.47 -2.80 -8.32
N PHE A 40 2.13 -3.97 -8.87
CA PHE A 40 2.52 -4.35 -10.24
C PHE A 40 1.87 -3.46 -11.29
N TYR A 41 0.57 -3.16 -11.14
CA TYR A 41 -0.12 -2.23 -12.02
C TYR A 41 0.52 -0.83 -11.99
N ALA A 42 0.80 -0.30 -10.80
CA ALA A 42 1.44 1.01 -10.61
C ALA A 42 2.85 1.04 -11.21
N LEU A 43 3.62 -0.04 -11.04
CA LEU A 43 4.94 -0.20 -11.66
C LEU A 43 4.85 -0.25 -13.19
N GLY A 44 3.91 -1.01 -13.74
CA GLY A 44 3.69 -1.10 -15.18
C GLY A 44 3.29 0.25 -15.80
N ALA A 45 2.32 0.92 -15.19
CA ALA A 45 1.91 2.27 -15.59
C ALA A 45 3.06 3.27 -15.48
N PHE A 46 3.87 3.18 -14.42
CA PHE A 46 5.08 4.00 -14.27
C PHE A 46 6.14 3.71 -15.34
N LEU A 47 6.41 2.44 -15.66
CA LEU A 47 7.36 2.06 -16.70
C LEU A 47 6.89 2.54 -18.07
N TRP A 48 5.60 2.42 -18.36
CA TRP A 48 4.99 2.96 -19.57
C TRP A 48 5.22 4.48 -19.68
N GLN A 49 4.90 5.23 -18.62
CA GLN A 49 5.16 6.67 -18.55
C GLN A 49 6.65 7.02 -18.65
N ALA A 50 7.53 6.23 -18.03
CA ALA A 50 8.99 6.42 -18.11
C ALA A 50 9.49 6.28 -19.55
N VAL A 51 9.01 5.25 -20.27
CA VAL A 51 9.34 5.02 -21.67
C VAL A 51 8.77 6.13 -22.55
N GLN A 52 7.53 6.55 -22.31
CA GLN A 52 6.88 7.63 -23.06
C GLN A 52 7.63 8.96 -22.91
N ARG A 53 8.09 9.28 -21.69
CA ARG A 53 8.98 10.43 -21.43
C ARG A 53 10.31 10.32 -22.13
N ARG A 54 10.95 9.14 -22.13
CA ARG A 54 12.23 8.92 -22.86
C ARG A 54 12.08 9.03 -24.37
N ARG A 55 10.90 8.72 -24.91
CA ARG A 55 10.57 8.87 -26.34
C ARG A 55 10.12 10.29 -26.72
N GLY A 56 10.08 11.22 -25.77
CA GLY A 56 9.76 12.63 -26.04
C GLY A 56 8.31 12.90 -26.42
N VAL A 57 7.37 12.00 -26.09
CA VAL A 57 5.96 12.18 -26.48
C VAL A 57 5.29 13.20 -25.56
N PRO A 58 4.62 14.24 -26.11
CA PRO A 58 4.05 15.35 -25.33
C PRO A 58 2.91 14.95 -24.38
N GLU A 59 2.21 13.83 -24.63
CA GLU A 59 1.17 13.31 -23.71
C GLU A 59 1.70 12.73 -22.39
N ALA A 60 3.01 12.46 -22.28
CA ALA A 60 3.61 11.93 -21.05
C ALA A 60 3.61 12.94 -19.89
N PHE A 61 3.34 14.21 -20.20
CA PHE A 61 3.31 15.30 -19.23
C PHE A 61 1.86 15.58 -18.83
N GLU A 62 1.31 14.74 -17.94
CA GLU A 62 -0.07 14.85 -17.46
C GLU A 62 -0.41 16.27 -16.94
N LEU A 63 0.55 16.92 -16.27
CA LEU A 63 0.43 18.31 -15.78
C LEU A 63 0.45 19.35 -16.91
N CYS A 64 1.26 19.16 -17.96
CA CYS A 64 1.29 20.07 -19.11
C CYS A 64 0.04 19.91 -20.00
N HIS A 65 -0.54 18.71 -20.05
CA HIS A 65 -1.82 18.50 -20.72
C HIS A 65 -2.96 19.18 -19.95
N LEU A 66 -3.00 19.01 -18.62
CA LEU A 66 -3.99 19.70 -17.77
C LEU A 66 -3.85 21.23 -17.83
N SER A 67 -2.63 21.77 -17.81
CA SER A 67 -2.42 23.22 -17.92
C SER A 67 -2.81 23.78 -19.29
N ARG A 68 -2.76 22.97 -20.36
CA ARG A 68 -3.25 23.36 -21.70
C ARG A 68 -4.76 23.29 -21.84
N VAL A 69 -5.42 22.32 -21.21
CA VAL A 69 -6.88 22.12 -21.31
C VAL A 69 -7.64 23.06 -20.37
N ALA A 70 -7.04 23.44 -19.23
CA ALA A 70 -7.65 24.33 -18.25
C ALA A 70 -6.68 25.44 -17.81
N PRO A 71 -6.42 26.45 -18.67
CA PRO A 71 -5.48 27.55 -18.39
C PRO A 71 -5.95 28.50 -17.27
N PHE A 72 -7.16 28.31 -16.75
CA PHE A 72 -7.74 29.05 -15.62
C PHE A 72 -7.48 28.38 -14.26
N LEU A 73 -6.83 27.21 -14.21
CA LEU A 73 -6.45 26.61 -12.93
C LEU A 73 -5.33 27.45 -12.28
N ASP A 74 -5.63 27.95 -11.08
CA ASP A 74 -4.65 28.57 -10.21
C ASP A 74 -3.53 27.58 -9.87
N ARG A 75 -2.32 28.08 -9.62
CA ARG A 75 -1.12 27.27 -9.30
C ARG A 75 -1.40 26.29 -8.17
N SER A 76 -2.13 26.75 -7.16
CA SER A 76 -2.53 25.96 -6.00
C SER A 76 -3.31 24.70 -6.38
N ALA A 77 -4.14 24.76 -7.43
CA ALA A 77 -4.93 23.63 -7.92
C ALA A 77 -4.08 22.59 -8.65
N LEU A 78 -3.06 23.01 -9.43
CA LEU A 78 -2.12 22.08 -10.08
C LEU A 78 -1.24 21.35 -9.05
N GLU A 79 -0.80 22.06 -8.01
CA GLU A 79 -0.07 21.45 -6.90
C GLU A 79 -0.94 20.45 -6.12
N ALA A 80 -2.20 20.80 -5.85
CA ALA A 80 -3.15 19.91 -5.18
C ALA A 80 -3.39 18.61 -5.97
N GLU A 81 -3.59 18.70 -7.30
CA GLU A 81 -3.79 17.55 -8.17
C GLU A 81 -2.54 16.64 -8.22
N ALA A 82 -1.34 17.22 -8.30
CA ALA A 82 -0.09 16.46 -8.27
C ALA A 82 0.08 15.67 -6.96
N VAL A 83 -0.33 16.27 -5.83
CA VAL A 83 -0.30 15.62 -4.51
C VAL A 83 -1.36 14.51 -4.43
N ALA A 84 -2.59 14.76 -4.88
CA ALA A 84 -3.69 13.79 -4.88
C ALA A 84 -3.33 12.53 -5.68
N ARG A 85 -2.68 12.68 -6.84
CA ARG A 85 -2.21 11.53 -7.67
C ARG A 85 -1.18 10.64 -6.98
N LEU A 86 -0.40 11.19 -6.05
CA LEU A 86 0.59 10.42 -5.28
C LEU A 86 0.01 9.78 -4.03
N GLU A 87 -1.18 10.19 -3.59
CA GLU A 87 -1.77 9.83 -2.31
C GLU A 87 -1.99 8.32 -2.19
N LEU A 88 -2.70 7.72 -3.15
CA LEU A 88 -2.99 6.27 -3.13
C LEU A 88 -1.71 5.42 -3.11
N VAL A 89 -0.70 5.78 -3.91
CA VAL A 89 0.59 5.05 -3.95
C VAL A 89 1.34 5.20 -2.62
N ARG A 90 1.28 6.37 -1.97
CA ARG A 90 1.88 6.59 -0.66
C ARG A 90 1.16 5.86 0.47
N ILE A 91 -0.17 5.82 0.43
CA ILE A 91 -0.98 5.05 1.38
C ILE A 91 -0.63 3.56 1.24
N ALA A 92 -0.65 3.02 0.02
CA ALA A 92 -0.28 1.62 -0.24
C ALA A 92 1.12 1.30 0.31
N THR A 93 2.09 2.19 0.10
CA THR A 93 3.46 2.06 0.62
C THR A 93 3.52 1.94 2.14
N ARG A 94 2.67 2.64 2.88
CA ARG A 94 2.71 2.64 4.35
C ARG A 94 1.83 1.56 4.97
N VAL A 95 0.69 1.28 4.35
CA VAL A 95 -0.31 0.34 4.86
C VAL A 95 0.09 -1.10 4.57
N ALA A 96 0.70 -1.40 3.42
CA ALA A 96 1.06 -2.78 3.07
C ALA A 96 1.94 -3.47 4.14
N PRO A 97 3.06 -2.88 4.62
CA PRO A 97 3.88 -3.49 5.67
C PRO A 97 3.14 -3.67 7.00
N MET A 98 2.27 -2.72 7.37
CA MET A 98 1.47 -2.80 8.59
C MET A 98 0.49 -3.99 8.52
N LEU A 99 -0.15 -4.21 7.36
CA LEU A 99 -0.99 -5.39 7.14
C LEU A 99 -0.18 -6.69 7.17
N GLY A 100 1.04 -6.68 6.64
CA GLY A 100 1.96 -7.81 6.75
C GLY A 100 2.26 -8.19 8.21
N LEU A 101 2.49 -7.21 9.07
CA LEU A 101 2.67 -7.45 10.52
C LEU A 101 1.40 -8.03 11.16
N VAL A 102 0.22 -7.50 10.83
CA VAL A 102 -1.05 -8.04 11.32
C VAL A 102 -1.26 -9.49 10.88
N ALA A 103 -0.88 -9.83 9.64
CA ALA A 103 -1.00 -11.18 9.09
C ALA A 103 -0.16 -12.24 9.83
N THR A 104 0.90 -11.85 10.54
CA THR A 104 1.68 -12.78 11.39
C THR A 104 1.15 -12.89 12.81
N MET A 105 0.55 -11.82 13.33
CA MET A 105 0.04 -11.78 14.70
C MET A 105 -1.28 -12.55 14.85
N ILE A 106 -2.18 -12.50 13.86
CA ILE A 106 -3.48 -13.20 13.90
C ILE A 106 -3.35 -14.73 14.07
N PRO A 107 -2.55 -15.44 13.26
CA PRO A 107 -2.46 -16.91 13.35
C PRO A 107 -1.59 -17.41 14.50
N MET A 108 -0.87 -16.54 15.22
CA MET A 108 0.06 -16.96 16.28
C MET A 108 -0.66 -17.62 17.47
N GLY A 109 -1.85 -17.15 17.85
CA GLY A 109 -2.67 -17.79 18.89
C GLY A 109 -3.00 -19.26 18.57
N PRO A 110 -3.65 -19.55 17.42
CA PRO A 110 -3.88 -20.92 16.97
C PRO A 110 -2.60 -21.76 16.87
N ALA A 111 -1.51 -21.18 16.38
CA ALA A 111 -0.24 -21.89 16.21
C ALA A 111 0.38 -22.30 17.55
N LEU A 112 0.36 -21.42 18.57
CA LEU A 112 0.87 -21.76 19.90
C LEU A 112 0.00 -22.82 20.61
N ARG A 113 -1.32 -22.79 20.38
CA ARG A 113 -2.22 -23.84 20.87
C ARG A 113 -1.92 -25.19 20.22
N ALA A 114 -1.83 -25.22 18.88
CA ALA A 114 -1.48 -26.42 18.13
C ALA A 114 -0.13 -27.00 18.56
N LEU A 115 0.85 -26.15 18.89
CA LEU A 115 2.14 -26.57 19.44
C LEU A 115 1.99 -27.26 20.79
N GLY A 116 1.17 -26.71 21.70
CA GLY A 116 0.88 -27.32 23.00
C GLY A 116 0.19 -28.68 22.89
N GLU A 117 -0.51 -28.93 21.79
CA GLU A 117 -1.18 -30.19 21.46
C GLU A 117 -0.29 -31.17 20.66
N GLY A 118 0.96 -30.79 20.33
CA GLY A 118 1.89 -31.62 19.55
C GLY A 118 1.61 -31.66 18.04
N GLN A 119 0.74 -30.78 17.52
CA GLN A 119 0.31 -30.74 16.12
C GLN A 119 1.27 -29.94 15.23
N LEU A 120 2.52 -30.38 15.12
CA LEU A 120 3.57 -29.68 14.35
C LEU A 120 3.20 -29.37 12.87
N PRO A 121 2.49 -30.24 12.12
CA PRO A 121 2.11 -29.94 10.74
C PRO A 121 1.18 -28.72 10.60
N GLU A 122 0.26 -28.52 11.55
CA GLU A 122 -0.65 -27.37 11.53
C GLU A 122 0.14 -26.08 11.82
N VAL A 123 1.03 -26.10 12.81
CA VAL A 123 1.91 -24.97 13.12
C VAL A 123 2.71 -24.53 11.89
N ALA A 124 3.32 -25.49 11.19
CA ALA A 124 4.09 -25.21 9.99
C ALA A 124 3.22 -24.52 8.91
N THR A 125 2.02 -25.04 8.67
CA THR A 125 1.10 -24.49 7.66
C THR A 125 0.71 -23.04 7.98
N ARG A 126 0.36 -22.75 9.25
CA ARG A 126 0.00 -21.41 9.70
C ARG A 126 1.16 -20.42 9.54
N LEU A 127 2.39 -20.85 9.86
CA LEU A 127 3.58 -20.04 9.71
C LEU A 127 3.93 -19.77 8.23
N THR A 128 3.84 -20.77 7.37
CA THR A 128 4.10 -20.60 5.93
C THR A 128 3.17 -19.57 5.30
N VAL A 129 1.87 -19.61 5.63
CA VAL A 129 0.90 -18.63 5.13
C VAL A 129 1.23 -17.23 5.66
N ALA A 130 1.52 -17.10 6.95
CA ALA A 130 1.87 -15.83 7.59
C ALA A 130 3.11 -15.18 6.96
N PHE A 131 4.20 -15.94 6.80
CA PHE A 131 5.43 -15.43 6.19
C PHE A 131 5.26 -15.06 4.72
N SER A 132 4.50 -15.86 3.97
CA SER A 132 4.20 -15.56 2.57
C SER A 132 3.46 -14.23 2.44
N ALA A 133 2.48 -13.97 3.30
CA ALA A 133 1.74 -12.72 3.33
C ALA A 133 2.65 -11.50 3.62
N VAL A 134 3.60 -11.63 4.55
CA VAL A 134 4.60 -10.58 4.83
C VAL A 134 5.46 -10.29 3.62
N ILE A 135 5.97 -11.34 2.95
CA ILE A 135 6.81 -11.17 1.77
C ILE A 135 6.05 -10.40 0.69
N LEU A 136 4.80 -10.78 0.40
CA LEU A 136 3.96 -10.08 -0.58
C LEU A 136 3.70 -8.62 -0.17
N ALA A 137 3.38 -8.36 1.09
CA ALA A 137 3.18 -7.02 1.63
C ALA A 137 4.43 -6.12 1.49
N LEU A 138 5.61 -6.65 1.82
CA LEU A 138 6.87 -5.92 1.71
C LEU A 138 7.26 -5.65 0.26
N VAL A 139 7.08 -6.62 -0.63
CA VAL A 139 7.30 -6.43 -2.08
C VAL A 139 6.36 -5.36 -2.63
N ALA A 140 5.06 -5.42 -2.30
CA ALA A 140 4.09 -4.42 -2.70
C ALA A 140 4.52 -3.01 -2.24
N SER A 141 4.88 -2.87 -0.97
CA SER A 141 5.37 -1.63 -0.37
C SER A 141 6.63 -1.09 -1.07
N ALA A 142 7.61 -1.94 -1.34
CA ALA A 142 8.87 -1.55 -1.96
C ALA A 142 8.65 -1.03 -3.39
N LEU A 143 7.79 -1.70 -4.16
CA LEU A 143 7.43 -1.30 -5.52
C LEU A 143 6.68 0.03 -5.52
N THR A 144 5.64 0.19 -4.70
CA THR A 144 4.89 1.45 -4.62
C THR A 144 5.76 2.59 -4.10
N TYR A 145 6.67 2.33 -3.17
CA TYR A 145 7.65 3.32 -2.71
C TYR A 145 8.53 3.81 -3.86
N ALA A 146 9.11 2.90 -4.64
CA ALA A 146 9.96 3.25 -5.79
C ALA A 146 9.19 4.12 -6.80
N VAL A 147 7.95 3.73 -7.13
CA VAL A 147 7.09 4.50 -8.04
C VAL A 147 6.79 5.90 -7.49
N ALA A 148 6.36 5.99 -6.22
CA ALA A 148 6.05 7.28 -5.59
C ALA A 148 7.27 8.20 -5.50
N HIS A 149 8.43 7.63 -5.20
CA HIS A 149 9.69 8.38 -5.09
C HIS A 149 10.06 9.04 -6.42
N VAL A 150 10.03 8.28 -7.52
CA VAL A 150 10.37 8.83 -8.84
C VAL A 150 9.29 9.80 -9.35
N ARG A 151 8.00 9.45 -9.25
CA ARG A 151 6.90 10.34 -9.68
C ARG A 151 6.91 11.68 -8.94
N ARG A 152 7.22 11.68 -7.64
CA ARG A 152 7.37 12.93 -6.87
C ARG A 152 8.44 13.84 -7.47
N ARG A 153 9.59 13.29 -7.89
CA ARG A 153 10.66 14.07 -8.51
C ARG A 153 10.23 14.66 -9.86
N TRP A 154 9.48 13.89 -10.65
CA TRP A 154 8.97 14.35 -11.94
C TRP A 154 7.95 15.49 -11.78
N TYR A 155 6.93 15.33 -10.94
CA TYR A 155 5.93 16.38 -10.72
C TYR A 155 6.55 17.68 -10.17
N ALA A 156 7.53 17.57 -9.28
CA ALA A 156 8.26 18.74 -8.80
C ALA A 156 9.00 19.47 -9.94
N SER A 157 9.58 18.73 -10.89
CA SER A 157 10.29 19.30 -12.03
C SER A 157 9.31 19.93 -13.04
N ASP A 158 8.16 19.28 -13.29
CA ASP A 158 7.12 19.78 -14.18
C ASP A 158 6.52 21.10 -13.67
N LEU A 159 6.20 21.18 -12.36
CA LEU A 159 5.67 22.41 -11.74
C LEU A 159 6.66 23.58 -11.83
N LEU A 160 7.96 23.32 -11.62
CA LEU A 160 9.01 24.34 -11.76
C LEU A 160 9.16 24.84 -13.20
N ALA A 161 9.02 23.95 -14.20
CA ALA A 161 9.06 24.33 -15.61
C ALA A 161 7.87 25.25 -15.97
N LEU A 162 6.66 24.87 -15.55
CA LEU A 162 5.45 25.67 -15.76
C LEU A 162 5.55 27.05 -15.08
N GLU A 163 6.13 27.13 -13.88
CA GLU A 163 6.35 28.41 -13.18
C GLU A 163 7.27 29.35 -13.97
N ARG A 164 8.35 28.81 -14.57
CA ARG A 164 9.28 29.60 -15.38
C ARG A 164 8.61 30.16 -16.62
N GLU A 165 7.87 29.33 -17.35
CA GLU A 165 7.13 29.77 -18.54
C GLU A 165 6.07 30.84 -18.23
N ALA A 166 5.36 30.70 -17.11
CA ALA A 166 4.37 31.69 -16.67
C ALA A 166 5.02 33.04 -16.32
N ARG A 167 6.20 33.03 -15.68
CA ARG A 167 6.97 34.24 -15.37
C ARG A 167 7.54 34.92 -16.62
N GLU A 168 8.05 34.15 -17.57
CA GLU A 168 8.57 34.68 -18.84
C GLU A 168 7.47 35.43 -19.61
N LYS A 169 6.25 34.87 -19.69
CA LYS A 169 5.10 35.52 -20.33
C LYS A 169 4.62 36.79 -19.63
N ALA A 170 4.89 36.95 -18.34
CA ALA A 170 4.51 38.14 -17.59
C ALA A 170 5.52 39.30 -17.74
N CYS A 171 6.74 39.00 -18.21
CA CYS A 171 7.83 39.98 -18.41
C CYS A 171 7.92 40.47 -19.87
N ALA A 172 7.38 39.70 -20.81
CA ALA A 172 7.25 40.03 -22.23
C ALA A 172 5.98 40.86 -22.50
#